data_AF-A0A7C7SJB4-F1
#
_entry.id   AF-A0A7C7SJB4-F1
#
_cell.length_a   1.000
_cell.length_b   1.000
_cell.length_c   1.000
_cell.angle_alpha   90.00
_cell.angle_beta   90.00
_cell.angle_gamma   90.00
#
_symmetry.space_group_name_H-M   'P 1'
#
loop_
_entity.id
_entity.type
_entity.pdbx_description
1 polymer ?
#
loop_
_entity_poly.entity_id
_entity_poly.type
_entity_poly.pdbx_seq_one_letter_code
_entity_poly.pdbx_strand_id
1 'polypeptide(L)'
;MVLEHQRLVSDAEVLQEILHRYTAIDRRDAIQPAFEALYGVVDEVFPVTAEVVGRAREVVLATRGLSARDAVHVAVMQQHDVAEILSFDRGFDAVAGINRVSA
;
A
#
# COMPACT_ATOMS: atom_id res chain seq x y z
N MET A 1 -12.38 26.49 -11.92
CA MET A 1 -12.33 25.02 -12.00
C MET A 1 -11.75 24.56 -10.68
N VAL A 2 -12.57 24.08 -9.75
CA VAL A 2 -12.06 23.50 -8.50
C VAL A 2 -11.50 22.14 -8.91
N LEU A 3 -10.19 21.95 -8.83
CA LEU A 3 -9.61 20.61 -8.86
C LEU A 3 -10.13 19.93 -7.60
N GLU A 4 -11.02 18.96 -7.75
CA GLU A 4 -11.44 18.12 -6.63
C GLU A 4 -10.17 17.47 -6.07
N HIS A 5 -9.78 17.84 -4.86
CA HIS A 5 -8.70 17.16 -4.16
C HIS A 5 -9.21 15.77 -3.80
N GLN A 6 -8.81 14.76 -4.57
CA GLN A 6 -9.01 13.38 -4.15
C GLN A 6 -8.16 13.13 -2.91
N ARG A 7 -8.79 12.59 -1.87
CA ARG A 7 -8.09 12.18 -0.65
C ARG A 7 -7.12 11.06 -1.00
N LEU A 8 -5.83 11.27 -0.75
CA LEU A 8 -4.79 10.29 -0.96
C LEU A 8 -4.43 9.64 0.36
N VAL A 9 -4.35 8.32 0.38
CA VAL A 9 -4.03 7.53 1.57
C VAL A 9 -2.95 6.52 1.25
N SER A 10 -2.21 6.13 2.27
CA SER A 10 -1.28 5.00 2.24
C SER A 10 -1.51 4.14 3.47
N ASP A 11 -0.82 3.01 3.55
CA ASP A 11 -0.71 2.23 4.77
C ASP A 11 0.72 2.20 5.30
N ALA A 12 0.87 1.72 6.53
CA ALA A 12 2.17 1.59 7.19
C ALA A 12 3.05 0.50 6.57
N GLU A 13 2.50 -0.42 5.76
CA GLU A 13 3.31 -1.42 5.04
C GLU A 13 4.19 -0.72 4.00
N VAL A 14 3.71 0.31 3.30
CA VAL A 14 4.54 1.11 2.37
C VAL A 14 5.77 1.71 3.08
N LEU A 15 5.61 2.19 4.32
CA LEU A 15 6.73 2.71 5.10
C LEU A 15 7.75 1.61 5.47
N GLN A 16 7.26 0.43 5.83
CA GLN A 16 8.07 -0.77 6.03
C GLN A 16 8.83 -1.16 4.76
N GLU A 17 8.18 -1.11 3.60
CA GLU A 17 8.80 -1.38 2.30
C GLU A 17 9.91 -0.40 1.96
N ILE A 18 9.71 0.90 2.24
CA ILE A 18 10.76 1.92 2.08
C ILE A 18 11.98 1.57 2.95
N LEU A 19 11.76 1.26 4.23
CA LEU A 19 12.84 0.87 5.14
C LEU A 19 13.59 -0.36 4.64
N HIS A 20 12.86 -1.42 4.29
CA HIS A 20 13.44 -2.66 3.76
C HIS A 20 14.20 -2.42 2.45
N ARG A 21 13.62 -1.66 1.51
CA ARG A 21 14.21 -1.45 0.19
C ARG A 21 15.50 -0.65 0.28
N TYR A 22 15.50 0.49 0.97
CA TYR A 22 16.66 1.38 1.03
C TYR A 22 17.78 0.84 1.92
N THR A 23 17.45 0.05 2.96
CA THR A 23 18.50 -0.67 3.71
C THR A 23 19.13 -1.79 2.89
N ALA A 24 18.35 -2.53 2.09
CA ALA A 24 18.87 -3.64 1.27
C ALA A 24 19.81 -3.19 0.14
N ILE A 25 19.73 -1.93 -0.29
CA ILE A 25 20.62 -1.35 -1.31
C ILE A 25 21.67 -0.39 -0.75
N ASP A 26 21.84 -0.37 0.57
CA ASP A 26 22.77 0.51 1.29
C ASP A 26 22.60 2.01 0.98
N ARG A 27 21.35 2.46 0.86
CA ARG A 27 20.95 3.85 0.60
C ARG A 27 20.15 4.44 1.75
N ARG A 28 20.70 4.34 2.96
CA ARG A 28 20.04 4.84 4.19
C ARG A 28 19.79 6.35 4.16
N ASP A 29 20.63 7.09 3.43
CA ASP A 29 20.49 8.52 3.16
C ASP A 29 19.14 8.88 2.51
N ALA A 30 18.57 7.96 1.73
CA ALA A 30 17.33 8.19 0.99
C ALA A 30 16.04 7.82 1.78
N ILE A 31 16.16 7.21 2.96
CA ILE A 31 15.00 6.82 3.78
C ILE A 31 14.19 8.05 4.21
N GLN A 32 14.86 9.04 4.82
CA GLN A 32 14.18 10.25 5.31
C GLN A 32 13.50 11.04 4.18
N PRO A 33 14.18 11.34 3.04
CA PRO A 33 13.53 11.96 1.89
C PRO A 33 12.33 11.17 1.34
N ALA A 34 12.39 9.83 1.33
CA ALA A 34 11.27 9.01 0.86
C ALA A 34 10.05 9.09 1.79
N PHE A 35 10.26 9.08 3.11
CA PHE A 35 9.19 9.30 4.10
C PHE A 35 8.57 10.69 3.94
N GLU A 36 9.39 11.73 3.82
CA GLU A 36 8.93 13.11 3.62
C GLU A 36 8.14 13.27 2.32
N ALA A 37 8.60 12.64 1.23
CA ALA A 37 7.87 12.66 -0.03
C ALA A 37 6.50 11.99 0.07
N LEU A 38 6.38 10.85 0.78
CA LEU A 38 5.10 10.19 0.99
C LEU A 38 4.17 11.02 1.88
N TYR A 39 4.64 11.48 3.03
CA TYR A 39 3.84 12.31 3.95
C TYR A 39 3.46 13.67 3.34
N GLY A 40 4.24 14.18 2.39
CA GLY A 40 3.92 15.41 1.66
C GLY A 40 2.75 15.27 0.68
N VAL A 41 2.31 14.05 0.36
CA VAL A 41 1.25 13.81 -0.63
C VAL A 41 0.03 13.08 -0.07
N VAL A 42 0.16 12.27 0.99
CA VAL A 42 -0.97 11.53 1.59
C VAL A 42 -1.59 12.28 2.76
N ASP A 43 -2.91 12.25 2.83
CA ASP A 43 -3.70 12.82 3.93
C ASP A 43 -3.64 11.95 5.20
N GLU A 44 -3.51 10.63 5.04
CA GLU A 44 -3.49 9.66 6.14
C GLU A 44 -2.67 8.42 5.80
N VAL A 45 -2.02 7.86 6.84
CA VAL A 45 -1.38 6.54 6.78
C VAL A 45 -2.10 5.58 7.72
N PHE A 46 -2.74 4.57 7.16
CA PHE A 46 -3.46 3.56 7.93
C PHE A 46 -2.50 2.59 8.65
N PRO A 47 -2.80 2.18 9.89
CA PRO A 47 -1.97 1.24 10.63
C PRO A 47 -2.16 -0.20 10.13
N VAL A 48 -1.08 -0.98 10.13
CA VAL A 48 -1.15 -2.44 9.97
C VAL A 48 -1.29 -3.07 11.35
N THR A 49 -2.50 -3.51 11.69
CA THR A 49 -2.82 -4.15 12.97
C THR A 49 -2.76 -5.68 12.87
N ALA A 50 -2.84 -6.38 14.00
CA ALA A 50 -2.96 -7.84 14.00
C ALA A 50 -4.22 -8.33 13.26
N GLU A 51 -5.29 -7.54 13.28
CA GLU A 51 -6.52 -7.81 12.52
C GLU A 51 -6.28 -7.71 11.02
N VAL A 52 -5.63 -6.64 10.56
CA VAL A 52 -5.20 -6.49 9.15
C VAL A 52 -4.36 -7.69 8.71
N VAL A 53 -3.38 -8.11 9.50
CA VAL A 53 -2.53 -9.27 9.17
C VAL A 53 -3.35 -10.58 9.17
N GLY A 54 -4.31 -10.71 10.09
CA GLY A 54 -5.26 -11.83 10.11
C GLY A 54 -6.10 -11.90 8.83
N ARG A 55 -6.53 -10.74 8.32
CA ARG A 55 -7.26 -10.62 7.06
C ARG A 55 -6.36 -10.88 5.84
N ALA A 56 -5.13 -10.37 5.85
CA ALA A 56 -4.14 -10.62 4.79
C ALA A 56 -3.88 -12.12 4.60
N ARG A 57 -3.81 -12.90 5.70
CA ARG A 57 -3.73 -14.37 5.65
C ARG A 57 -4.87 -14.97 4.83
N GLU A 58 -6.11 -14.51 5.03
CA GLU A 58 -7.26 -15.02 4.30
C GLU A 58 -7.17 -14.68 2.80
N VAL A 59 -6.70 -13.47 2.48
CA VAL A 59 -6.47 -13.01 1.09
C VAL A 59 -5.44 -13.90 0.40
N VAL A 60 -4.31 -14.20 1.04
CA VAL A 60 -3.26 -15.09 0.49
C VAL A 60 -3.81 -16.50 0.24
N LEU A 61 -4.61 -17.04 1.16
CA LEU A 61 -5.19 -18.37 1.01
C LEU A 61 -6.23 -18.43 -0.12
N ALA A 62 -6.95 -17.33 -0.36
CA ALA A 62 -7.97 -17.24 -1.41
C ALA A 62 -7.39 -16.93 -2.81
N THR A 63 -6.28 -16.20 -2.89
CA THR A 63 -5.75 -15.64 -4.15
C THR A 63 -4.38 -16.23 -4.47
N ARG A 64 -4.35 -17.29 -5.28
CA ARG A 64 -3.08 -17.92 -5.68
C ARG A 64 -2.22 -16.94 -6.49
N GLY A 65 -1.00 -16.68 -6.02
CA GLY A 65 0.00 -15.87 -6.71
C GLY A 65 0.16 -14.44 -6.18
N LEU A 66 -0.73 -13.98 -5.29
CA LEU A 66 -0.56 -12.69 -4.60
C LEU A 66 0.51 -12.84 -3.52
N SER A 67 1.44 -11.88 -3.42
CA SER A 67 2.46 -11.93 -2.38
C SER A 67 1.86 -11.64 -1.00
N ALA A 68 2.54 -12.05 0.06
CA ALA A 68 2.11 -11.75 1.42
C ALA A 68 2.06 -10.23 1.69
N ARG A 69 2.94 -9.44 1.06
CA ARG A 69 2.97 -7.97 1.19
C ARG A 69 1.79 -7.33 0.48
N ASP A 70 1.53 -7.72 -0.76
CA ASP A 70 0.36 -7.24 -1.51
C ASP A 70 -0.95 -7.60 -0.80
N ALA A 71 -1.02 -8.77 -0.17
CA ALA A 71 -2.17 -9.16 0.63
C ALA A 71 -2.39 -8.28 1.87
N VAL A 72 -1.33 -7.72 2.47
CA VAL A 72 -1.44 -6.73 3.55
C VAL A 72 -2.05 -5.43 3.02
N HIS A 73 -1.55 -4.91 1.88
CA HIS A 73 -2.15 -3.74 1.22
C HIS A 73 -3.63 -3.96 0.93
N VAL A 74 -3.99 -5.09 0.31
CA VAL A 74 -5.40 -5.46 0.03
C VAL A 74 -6.23 -5.52 1.32
N ALA A 75 -5.69 -6.09 2.40
CA ALA A 75 -6.40 -6.18 3.67
C ALA A 75 -6.67 -4.81 4.30
N VAL A 76 -5.69 -3.89 4.25
CA VAL A 76 -5.90 -2.51 4.70
C VAL A 76 -6.95 -1.83 3.83
N MET A 77 -6.84 -1.95 2.52
CA MET A 77 -7.81 -1.38 1.57
C MET A 77 -9.24 -1.84 1.86
N GLN A 78 -9.44 -3.14 2.08
CA GLN A 78 -10.74 -3.71 2.44
C GLN A 78 -11.28 -3.22 3.77
N GLN A 79 -10.41 -3.01 4.77
CA GLN A 79 -10.83 -2.52 6.10
C GLN A 79 -11.25 -1.04 6.06
N HIS A 80 -10.72 -0.26 5.12
CA HIS A 80 -10.94 1.17 5.02
C HIS A 80 -11.78 1.58 3.79
N ASP A 81 -12.47 0.62 3.16
CA ASP A 81 -13.31 0.82 1.97
C ASP A 81 -12.59 1.55 0.81
N VAL A 82 -11.29 1.30 0.66
CA VAL A 82 -10.48 1.85 -0.44
C VAL A 82 -10.51 0.85 -1.60
N ALA A 83 -10.98 1.30 -2.76
CA ALA A 83 -11.10 0.46 -3.95
C ALA A 83 -10.07 0.78 -5.05
N GLU A 84 -9.39 1.92 -4.98
CA GLU A 84 -8.42 2.35 -5.99
C GLU A 84 -7.00 2.33 -5.43
N ILE A 85 -6.05 1.81 -6.21
CA ILE A 85 -4.63 1.76 -5.83
C ILE A 85 -3.75 2.29 -6.96
N LEU A 86 -2.89 3.26 -6.63
CA LEU A 86 -1.81 3.69 -7.52
C LEU A 86 -0.60 2.78 -7.31
N SER A 87 -0.39 1.82 -8.23
CA SER A 87 0.71 0.87 -8.13
C SER A 87 1.25 0.48 -9.50
N PHE A 88 2.56 0.26 -9.54
CA PHE A 88 3.24 -0.34 -10.70
C PHE A 88 3.12 -1.87 -10.74
N ASP A 89 2.69 -2.50 -9.65
CA ASP A 89 2.53 -3.94 -9.59
C ASP A 89 1.20 -4.36 -10.22
N ARG A 90 1.27 -5.09 -11.34
CA ARG A 90 0.09 -5.62 -12.04
C ARG A 90 -0.58 -6.76 -11.29
N GLY A 91 0.03 -7.30 -10.23
CA GLY A 91 -0.57 -8.31 -9.37
C GLY A 91 -1.91 -7.88 -8.77
N PHE A 92 -2.10 -6.58 -8.52
CA PHE A 92 -3.37 -6.04 -8.04
C PHE A 92 -4.52 -6.13 -9.07
N ASP A 93 -4.22 -6.25 -10.37
CA ASP A 93 -5.24 -6.41 -11.41
C ASP A 93 -6.03 -7.73 -11.26
N ALA A 94 -5.46 -8.70 -10.52
CA ALA A 94 -6.09 -9.99 -10.24
C ALA A 94 -6.98 -9.97 -8.98
N VAL A 95 -7.02 -8.87 -8.23
CA VAL A 95 -7.74 -8.78 -6.95
C VAL A 95 -9.14 -8.20 -7.18
N ALA A 96 -10.17 -9.00 -6.92
CA ALA A 96 -11.55 -8.56 -7.06
C ALA A 96 -11.88 -7.38 -6.12
N GLY A 97 -12.53 -6.35 -6.66
CA GLY A 97 -12.90 -5.14 -5.92
C GLY A 97 -11.79 -4.09 -5.81
N ILE A 98 -10.61 -4.37 -6.37
CA ILE A 98 -9.49 -3.43 -6.44
C ILE A 98 -9.29 -2.97 -7.88
N ASN A 99 -9.22 -1.66 -8.05
CA ASN A 99 -8.97 -0.99 -9.32
C ASN A 99 -7.57 -0.37 -9.27
N ARG A 100 -6.62 -0.98 -9.97
CA ARG A 100 -5.28 -0.38 -10.09
C ARG A 100 -5.31 0.75 -11.11
N VAL A 101 -4.99 1.95 -10.65
CA VAL A 101 -4.79 3.11 -11.52
C VAL A 101 -3.32 3.19 -11.94
N SER A 102 -3.07 3.53 -13.20
CA SER A 102 -1.73 3.83 -13.70
C SER A 102 -1.67 5.28 -14.14
N ALA A 103 -0.59 5.97 -13.77
CA ALA A 103 -0.23 7.25 -14.37
C ALA A 103 0.31 7.06 -15.80
#